data_AF-A0A8X8X0P0-F1
#
_entry.id   AF-A0A8X8X0P0-F1
#
_cell.length_a   1.000
_cell.length_b   1.000
_cell.length_c   1.000
_cell.angle_alpha   90.00
_cell.angle_beta   90.00
_cell.angle_gamma   90.00
#
_symmetry.space_group_name_H-M   'P 1'
#
loop_
_entity.id
_entity.type
_entity.pdbx_description
1 polymer ?
#
loop_
_entity_poly.entity_id
_entity_poly.type
_entity_poly.pdbx_seq_one_letter_code
_entity_poly.pdbx_strand_id
1 'polypeptide(L)'
;MLALVDALTTKRGREGGRVVEQALTQLLVELDGSDPRSGVYVIAIDAALLRLGRFGELMYVPLPSPDERGMILKTLARRYKRIDPNLDLMALAKDSRCDNFSGADLSNLVKPLFLSCC
;
A
#
# COMPACT_ATOMS: atom_id res chain seq x y z
N MET A 1 10.75 -1.11 -6.75
CA MET A 1 10.41 -2.23 -7.66
C MET A 1 8.93 -2.64 -7.51
N LEU A 2 8.00 -1.71 -7.26
CA LEU A 2 6.56 -2.00 -7.13
C LEU A 2 5.73 -1.48 -8.32
N ALA A 3 6.25 -0.50 -9.07
CA ALA A 3 5.55 0.10 -10.21
C ALA A 3 5.55 -0.77 -11.49
N LEU A 4 6.40 -1.81 -11.57
CA LEU A 4 6.52 -2.61 -12.80
C LEU A 4 5.36 -3.61 -12.96
N VAL A 5 4.83 -4.13 -11.85
CA VAL A 5 3.77 -5.15 -11.89
C VAL A 5 2.44 -4.54 -12.34
N ASP A 6 2.07 -3.34 -11.88
CA ASP A 6 0.85 -2.65 -12.32
C ASP A 6 0.86 -2.30 -13.83
N ALA A 7 2.04 -2.05 -14.42
CA ALA A 7 2.17 -1.81 -15.85
C ALA A 7 1.94 -3.08 -16.68
N LEU A 8 2.27 -4.25 -16.12
CA LEU A 8 2.15 -5.56 -16.78
C LEU A 8 0.75 -6.17 -16.66
N THR A 9 -0.12 -5.64 -15.79
CA THR A 9 -1.43 -6.25 -15.49
C THR A 9 -2.59 -5.60 -16.23
N THR A 10 -2.33 -4.64 -17.13
CA THR A 10 -3.35 -3.93 -17.93
C THR A 10 -4.12 -4.89 -18.86
N LYS A 11 -5.16 -5.52 -18.29
CA LYS A 11 -6.22 -6.32 -18.92
C LYS A 11 -5.71 -7.44 -19.84
N ARG A 12 -5.49 -8.61 -19.23
CA ARG A 12 -5.44 -9.91 -19.91
C ARG A 12 -6.63 -10.04 -20.87
N GLY A 13 -6.40 -9.89 -22.18
CA GLY A 13 -7.45 -10.09 -23.19
C GLY A 13 -7.33 -9.39 -24.54
N ARG A 14 -6.37 -8.47 -24.78
CA ARG A 14 -6.16 -7.87 -26.11
C ARG A 14 -4.70 -7.99 -26.56
N GLU A 15 -4.47 -8.78 -27.60
CA GLU A 15 -3.30 -8.94 -28.51
C GLU A 15 -1.83 -8.68 -28.03
N GLY A 16 -1.55 -8.54 -26.74
CA GLY A 16 -0.20 -8.43 -26.16
C GLY A 16 0.06 -9.36 -24.97
N GLY A 17 -0.93 -10.19 -24.60
CA GLY A 17 -0.91 -11.01 -23.37
C GLY A 17 0.18 -12.08 -23.34
N ARG A 18 0.58 -12.65 -24.47
CA ARG A 18 1.63 -13.71 -24.51
C ARG A 18 3.00 -13.21 -24.07
N VAL A 19 3.37 -11.99 -24.45
CA VAL A 19 4.68 -11.42 -24.07
C VAL A 19 4.72 -11.13 -22.57
N VAL A 20 3.60 -10.64 -22.03
CA VAL A 20 3.42 -10.39 -20.60
C VAL A 20 3.47 -11.69 -19.80
N GLU A 21 2.78 -12.74 -20.25
CA GLU A 21 2.81 -14.06 -19.60
C GLU A 21 4.21 -14.68 -19.62
N GLN A 22 4.96 -14.54 -20.71
CA GLN A 22 6.34 -15.01 -20.79
C GLN A 22 7.26 -14.23 -19.86
N ALA A 23 7.15 -12.89 -19.81
CA ALA A 23 7.94 -12.06 -18.90
C ALA A 23 7.64 -12.37 -17.42
N LEU A 24 6.38 -12.60 -17.07
CA LEU A 24 5.97 -13.02 -15.73
C LEU A 24 6.48 -14.42 -15.39
N THR A 25 6.38 -15.38 -16.32
CA THR A 25 6.91 -16.74 -16.10
C THR A 25 8.41 -16.71 -15.88
N GLN A 26 9.14 -15.90 -16.64
CA GLN A 26 10.59 -15.74 -16.48
C GLN A 26 10.95 -15.10 -15.14
N LEU A 27 10.20 -14.07 -14.71
CA LEU A 27 10.37 -13.48 -13.38
C LEU A 27 10.19 -14.53 -12.28
N LEU A 28 9.20 -15.41 -12.41
CA LEU A 28 8.95 -16.48 -11.44
C LEU A 28 10.06 -17.52 -11.41
N VAL A 29 10.56 -17.96 -12.56
CA VAL A 29 11.69 -18.90 -12.65
C VAL A 29 12.96 -18.32 -12.00
N GLU A 30 13.21 -17.02 -12.14
CA GLU A 30 14.32 -16.34 -11.45
C GLU A 30 14.11 -16.25 -9.92
N LEU A 31 12.87 -16.03 -9.48
CA LEU A 31 12.52 -16.09 -8.05
C LEU A 31 12.64 -17.50 -7.47
N ASP A 32 12.44 -18.53 -8.31
CA ASP A 32 12.59 -19.94 -8.00
C ASP A 32 14.01 -20.46 -8.10
N GLY A 33 14.98 -19.56 -8.33
CA GLY A 33 16.38 -19.87 -8.54
C GLY A 33 16.86 -21.04 -7.68
N SER A 34 17.56 -21.98 -8.32
CA SER A 34 18.06 -23.25 -7.79
C SER A 34 19.09 -23.13 -6.66
N ASP A 35 19.16 -21.97 -6.01
CA ASP A 35 20.05 -21.65 -4.92
C ASP A 35 19.21 -20.91 -3.87
N PRO A 36 19.03 -21.46 -2.65
CA PRO A 36 18.24 -20.83 -1.61
C PRO A 36 18.95 -19.56 -1.13
N ARG A 37 18.74 -18.46 -1.85
CA ARG A 37 19.14 -17.13 -1.42
C ARG A 37 18.27 -16.76 -0.22
N SER A 38 18.72 -17.15 0.96
CA SER A 38 18.14 -16.74 2.23
C SER A 38 18.18 -15.21 2.33
N GLY A 39 17.02 -14.55 2.17
CA GLY A 39 16.89 -13.11 2.39
C GLY A 39 16.10 -12.30 1.38
N VAL A 40 15.52 -12.90 0.32
CA VAL A 40 14.66 -12.17 -0.62
C VAL A 40 13.18 -12.36 -0.27
N TYR A 41 12.52 -11.28 0.15
CA TYR A 41 11.07 -11.23 0.38
C TYR A 41 10.40 -10.52 -0.79
N VAL A 42 9.44 -11.17 -1.45
CA VAL A 42 8.68 -10.59 -2.56
C VAL A 42 7.27 -10.27 -2.10
N ILE A 43 6.85 -9.01 -2.26
CA ILE A 43 5.50 -8.54 -1.97
C ILE A 43 4.79 -8.31 -3.31
N ALA A 44 3.71 -9.04 -3.55
CA ALA A 44 2.93 -8.96 -4.78
C ALA A 44 1.44 -8.72 -4.47
N ILE A 45 0.75 -7.93 -5.30
CA ILE A 45 -0.64 -7.48 -5.08
C ILE A 45 -1.62 -8.16 -6.08
N ASP A 46 -1.12 -8.94 -7.05
CA ASP A 46 -1.95 -9.54 -8.10
C ASP A 46 -2.42 -10.97 -7.77
N ALA A 47 -3.73 -11.20 -7.86
CA ALA A 47 -4.37 -12.49 -7.60
C ALA A 47 -3.88 -13.63 -8.52
N ALA A 48 -3.39 -13.32 -9.72
CA ALA A 48 -2.84 -14.31 -10.62
C ALA A 48 -1.47 -14.83 -10.20
N LEU A 49 -0.71 -14.04 -9.42
CA LEU A 49 0.53 -14.50 -8.81
C LEU A 49 0.24 -15.47 -7.65
N LEU A 50 -0.83 -15.22 -6.88
CA LEU A 50 -1.29 -16.10 -5.79
C LEU A 50 -1.68 -17.50 -6.28
N ARG A 51 -2.20 -17.63 -7.51
CA ARG A 51 -2.64 -18.91 -8.08
C ARG A 51 -1.47 -19.84 -8.44
N LEU A 52 -0.26 -19.32 -8.56
CA LEU A 52 0.91 -20.07 -9.05
C LEU A 52 1.71 -20.78 -7.92
N GLY A 53 1.18 -20.85 -6.70
CA GLY A 53 1.69 -21.73 -5.63
C GLY A 53 3.07 -21.37 -5.06
N ARG A 54 3.66 -20.24 -5.47
CA ARG A 54 5.02 -19.80 -5.09
C ARG A 54 5.05 -18.48 -4.32
N PHE A 55 3.92 -17.79 -4.20
CA PHE A 55 3.78 -16.65 -3.28
C PHE A 55 3.13 -17.16 -2.00
N GLY A 56 3.84 -16.97 -0.89
CA GLY A 56 3.45 -17.44 0.43
C GLY A 56 2.20 -16.75 0.99
N GLU A 57 1.91 -17.08 2.25
CA GLU A 57 0.68 -16.76 3.00
C GLU A 57 0.11 -15.37 2.71
N LEU A 58 -1.22 -15.32 2.58
CA LEU A 58 -1.97 -14.08 2.39
C LEU A 58 -1.99 -13.30 3.70
N MET A 59 -1.33 -12.15 3.73
CA MET A 59 -1.44 -11.21 4.84
C MET A 59 -2.50 -10.17 4.54
N TYR A 60 -3.62 -10.25 5.25
CA TYR A 60 -4.66 -9.22 5.19
C TYR A 60 -4.28 -8.02 6.06
N VAL A 61 -4.34 -6.82 5.49
CA VAL A 61 -4.16 -5.56 6.22
C VAL A 61 -5.53 -4.92 6.43
N PRO A 62 -6.07 -4.92 7.67
CA PRO A 62 -7.34 -4.27 7.96
C PRO A 62 -7.23 -2.75 7.91
N LEU A 63 -8.39 -2.09 7.88
CA LEU A 63 -8.46 -0.64 8.12
C LEU A 63 -8.00 -0.32 9.56
N PRO A 64 -7.34 0.82 9.76
CA PRO A 64 -6.82 1.20 11.08
C PRO A 64 -7.95 1.47 12.07
N SER A 65 -7.76 0.96 13.29
CA SER A 65 -8.58 1.29 14.46
C SER A 65 -8.47 2.78 14.83
N PRO A 66 -9.41 3.33 15.61
CA PRO A 66 -9.38 4.75 15.99
C PRO A 66 -8.06 5.20 16.64
N ASP A 67 -7.46 4.35 17.48
CA ASP A 67 -6.19 4.67 18.12
C ASP A 67 -5.02 4.65 17.11
N GLU A 68 -5.01 3.68 16.19
CA GLU A 68 -4.03 3.62 15.09
C GLU A 68 -4.17 4.81 14.14
N ARG A 69 -5.41 5.23 13.81
CA ARG A 69 -5.67 6.46 13.04
C ARG A 69 -5.04 7.68 13.72
N GLY A 70 -5.15 7.78 15.06
CA GLY A 70 -4.53 8.84 15.84
C GLY A 70 -3.00 8.81 15.77
N MET A 71 -2.38 7.62 15.80
CA MET A 71 -0.93 7.47 15.63
C MET A 71 -0.47 7.85 14.21
N ILE A 72 -1.24 7.46 13.18
CA ILE A 72 -1.00 7.84 11.79
C ILE A 72 -1.07 9.36 11.65
N LEU A 73 -2.14 10.00 12.16
CA LEU A 73 -2.31 11.45 12.14
C LEU A 73 -1.17 12.18 12.86
N LYS A 74 -0.73 11.70 14.02
CA LYS A 74 0.44 12.26 14.74
C LYS A 74 1.73 12.15 13.92
N THR A 75 1.93 11.03 13.24
CA THR A 75 3.12 10.79 12.41
C THR A 75 3.11 11.66 11.15
N LEU A 76 1.95 11.78 10.51
CA LEU A 76 1.74 12.69 9.39
C LEU A 76 1.93 14.14 9.83
N ALA A 77 1.38 14.51 10.99
CA ALA A 77 1.51 15.84 11.55
C ALA A 77 2.96 16.25 11.80
N ARG A 78 3.81 15.33 12.25
CA ARG A 78 5.26 15.58 12.42
C ARG A 78 5.96 15.96 11.11
N ARG A 79 5.47 15.50 9.94
CA ARG A 79 6.03 15.90 8.64
C ARG A 79 5.68 17.34 8.28
N TYR A 80 4.58 17.88 8.81
CA TYR A 80 4.11 19.23 8.53
C TYR A 80 4.40 20.14 9.72
N LYS A 81 5.43 20.99 9.62
CA LYS A 81 5.91 21.86 10.71
C LYS A 81 4.89 22.89 11.25
N ARG A 82 3.73 23.05 10.60
CA ARG A 82 2.69 24.03 10.95
C ARG A 82 1.34 23.35 11.05
N ILE A 83 1.10 22.69 12.18
CA ILE A 83 -0.25 22.28 12.59
C ILE A 83 -0.57 23.05 13.87
N ASP A 84 -1.80 23.50 13.99
CA ASP A 84 -2.29 24.21 15.17
C ASP A 84 -2.03 23.36 16.43
N PRO A 85 -1.27 23.86 17.42
CA PRO A 85 -0.99 23.13 18.66
C PRO A 85 -2.27 22.82 19.48
N ASN A 86 -3.38 23.52 19.23
CA ASN A 86 -4.67 23.25 19.88
C ASN A 86 -5.46 22.13 19.18
N LEU A 87 -5.01 21.63 18.03
CA LEU A 87 -5.69 20.56 17.33
C LEU A 87 -5.43 19.21 18.00
N ASP A 88 -6.45 18.64 18.64
CA ASP A 88 -6.40 17.29 19.17
C ASP A 88 -6.60 16.24 18.07
N LEU A 89 -5.48 15.71 17.57
CA LEU A 89 -5.44 14.65 16.56
C LEU A 89 -6.02 13.32 17.04
N MET A 90 -6.03 13.04 18.35
CA MET A 90 -6.64 11.83 18.90
C MET A 90 -8.16 11.95 18.92
N ALA A 91 -8.68 13.13 19.27
CA ALA A 91 -10.12 13.41 19.17
C ALA A 91 -10.59 13.32 17.71
N LEU A 92 -9.83 13.90 16.77
CA LEU A 92 -10.12 13.81 15.33
C LEU A 92 -10.17 12.35 14.84
N ALA A 93 -9.25 11.51 15.30
CA ALA A 93 -9.19 10.10 14.92
C ALA A 93 -10.41 9.28 15.38
N LYS A 94 -11.02 9.69 16.50
CA LYS A 94 -12.19 9.06 17.13
C LYS A 94 -13.52 9.62 16.61
N ASP A 95 -13.48 10.65 15.79
CA ASP A 95 -14.66 11.20 15.14
C ASP A 95 -15.25 10.17 14.17
N SER A 96 -16.57 9.97 14.24
CA SER A 96 -17.30 9.04 13.36
C SER A 96 -17.15 9.36 11.87
N ARG A 97 -16.82 10.61 11.53
CA ARG A 97 -16.56 11.02 10.14
C ARG A 97 -15.28 10.41 9.57
N CYS A 98 -14.36 9.99 10.43
CA CYS A 98 -13.12 9.32 10.06
C CYS A 98 -13.24 7.78 10.07
N ASP A 99 -14.45 7.25 10.29
CA ASP A 99 -14.67 5.81 10.20
C ASP A 99 -14.47 5.34 8.75
N ASN A 100 -13.76 4.22 8.63
CA ASN A 100 -13.30 3.63 7.36
C ASN A 100 -12.19 4.40 6.61
N PHE A 101 -11.55 5.38 7.24
CA PHE A 101 -10.43 6.06 6.59
C PHE A 101 -9.20 5.16 6.52
N SER A 102 -8.65 5.01 5.31
CA SER A 102 -7.33 4.41 5.12
C SER A 102 -6.21 5.38 5.52
N GLY A 103 -4.98 4.88 5.62
CA GLY A 103 -3.82 5.74 5.84
C GLY A 103 -3.64 6.81 4.75
N ALA A 104 -4.08 6.53 3.51
CA ALA A 104 -4.06 7.49 2.41
C ALA A 104 -5.11 8.59 2.60
N ASP A 105 -6.32 8.24 3.05
CA ASP A 105 -7.38 9.21 3.33
C ASP A 105 -7.00 10.15 4.47
N LEU A 106 -6.40 9.61 5.54
CA LEU A 106 -5.83 10.41 6.63
C LEU A 106 -4.73 11.36 6.13
N SER A 107 -3.87 10.89 5.23
CA SER A 107 -2.86 11.76 4.61
C SER A 107 -3.49 12.87 3.77
N ASN A 108 -4.60 12.61 3.09
CA ASN A 108 -5.32 13.61 2.32
C ASN A 108 -6.12 14.57 3.21
N LEU A 109 -6.57 14.15 4.38
CA LEU A 109 -7.23 15.00 5.37
C LEU A 109 -6.27 16.03 5.99
N VAL A 110 -5.01 15.64 6.23
CA VAL A 110 -4.00 16.53 6.83
C VAL A 110 -3.48 17.59 5.85
N LYS A 111 -3.48 17.32 4.53
CA LYS A 111 -3.02 18.27 3.49
C LYS A 111 -3.76 19.63 3.49
N PRO A 112 -5.10 19.70 3.47
CA PRO A 112 -5.81 20.98 3.46
C PRO A 112 -5.69 21.74 4.79
N LEU A 113 -5.60 21.04 5.92
CA LEU A 113 -5.36 21.66 7.24
C LEU A 113 -4.03 22.44 7.27
N PHE A 114 -3.05 22.01 6.47
CA PHE A 114 -1.82 22.77 6.26
C PHE A 114 -2.01 23.98 5.33
N LEU A 115 -2.73 23.82 4.20
CA LEU A 115 -2.94 24.89 3.23
C LEU A 115 -3.77 26.06 3.77
N SER A 116 -4.71 25.80 4.69
CA SER A 116 -5.51 26.86 5.32
C SER A 116 -4.75 27.72 6.33
N CYS A 117 -3.53 27.32 6.72
CA CYS A 117 -2.69 28.03 7.69
C CYS A 117 -1.56 28.85 7.04
N CYS A 118 -1.49 28.87 5.70
CA CYS A 118 -0.65 29.76 4.89
C CYS A 118 -1.45 30.99 4.45
#